data_AF-A0A254PT00-F1
#
_entry.id   AF-A0A254PT00-F1
#
_cell.length_a   1.000
_cell.length_b   1.000
_cell.length_c   1.000
_cell.angle_alpha   90.00
_cell.angle_beta   90.00
_cell.angle_gamma   90.00
#
_symmetry.space_group_name_H-M   'P 1'
#
loop_
_entity.id
_entity.type
_entity.pdbx_description
1 polymer ?
#
loop_
_entity_poly.entity_id
_entity_poly.type
_entity_poly.pdbx_seq_one_letter_code
_entity_poly.pdbx_strand_id
1 'polypeptide(L)'
;MFRQEIINLASDWSAYRARKTTDGSHPIHKLIHDEMPQSLLEWTPSPEVYKFQGSDGQGNILAAPWIAVFNRNITESATKGYYLVYLLSEDLKRLVLEVGFGATQFEKRFGRGKKFYESVDSAVSNMRLNSKHLADTSLVDSLSRSNIERVHLASADDFRLKAYEHCAIYSLTYQIDSLPSDEQLKRDYLEYLTLYDRMAGSLLLAEVDDYVLETLEPIKVSTDLEIIEFALRPKRRVTKASGGSSGGNYRRSKKSDKIGRLGEEFIVDYEKRQLISKGLTELAAKVVFHREDAVHRTPGWDVTSFFDDGRPKYIEVKSSEGDTINDIILTRNEWAKAQDPALANDYFIYLVTNITNKPKIEILRNPANYVLDGKLDIEVESYSLSLREI
;
A
#
# COMPACT_ATOMS: atom_id res chain seq x y z
N MET A 1 -12.19 -22.48 -27.25
CA MET A 1 -11.01 -21.94 -27.94
C MET A 1 -9.84 -21.90 -26.98
N PHE A 2 -9.97 -21.18 -25.87
CA PHE A 2 -8.98 -21.07 -24.79
C PHE A 2 -8.43 -22.40 -24.25
N ARG A 3 -9.29 -23.42 -24.05
CA ARG A 3 -8.85 -24.77 -23.65
C ARG A 3 -7.81 -25.33 -24.60
N GLN A 4 -8.02 -25.20 -25.91
CA GLN A 4 -7.11 -25.71 -26.92
C GLN A 4 -5.82 -24.89 -26.99
N GLU A 5 -5.91 -23.57 -26.78
CA GLU A 5 -4.74 -22.68 -26.69
C GLU A 5 -3.82 -23.12 -25.54
N ILE A 6 -4.38 -23.45 -24.35
CA ILE A 6 -3.60 -23.96 -23.21
C ILE A 6 -2.91 -25.30 -23.56
N ILE A 7 -3.63 -26.21 -24.23
CA ILE A 7 -3.08 -27.52 -24.64
C ILE A 7 -1.92 -27.33 -25.63
N ASN A 8 -2.11 -26.46 -26.63
CA ASN A 8 -1.08 -26.15 -27.63
C ASN A 8 0.15 -25.51 -26.96
N LEU A 9 -0.09 -24.55 -26.05
CA LEU A 9 0.96 -23.91 -25.28
C LEU A 9 1.77 -24.95 -24.48
N ALA A 10 1.11 -25.82 -23.73
CA ALA A 10 1.77 -26.83 -22.90
C ALA A 10 2.57 -27.84 -23.73
N SER A 11 2.05 -28.25 -24.90
CA SER A 11 2.74 -29.15 -25.83
C SER A 11 4.07 -28.57 -26.34
N ASP A 12 4.05 -27.30 -26.74
CA ASP A 12 5.15 -26.71 -27.52
C ASP A 12 6.09 -25.84 -26.67
N TRP A 13 5.74 -25.57 -25.40
CA TRP A 13 6.50 -24.70 -24.51
C TRP A 13 7.95 -25.16 -24.32
N SER A 14 8.19 -26.45 -24.14
CA SER A 14 9.55 -26.97 -23.90
C SER A 14 10.49 -26.65 -25.06
N ALA A 15 10.01 -26.85 -26.30
CA ALA A 15 10.74 -26.51 -27.51
C ALA A 15 10.94 -25.00 -27.66
N TYR A 16 9.91 -24.20 -27.34
CA TYR A 16 10.02 -22.75 -27.37
C TYR A 16 11.03 -22.21 -26.34
N ARG A 17 10.93 -22.64 -25.07
CA ARG A 17 11.81 -22.23 -23.97
C ARG A 17 13.27 -22.58 -24.22
N ALA A 18 13.55 -23.67 -24.93
CA ALA A 18 14.91 -24.05 -25.31
C ALA A 18 15.64 -22.99 -26.16
N ARG A 19 14.91 -22.08 -26.82
CA ARG A 19 15.46 -20.96 -27.59
C ARG A 19 16.06 -19.84 -26.70
N LYS A 20 15.79 -19.85 -25.40
CA LYS A 20 16.27 -18.92 -24.35
C LYS A 20 15.79 -17.47 -24.48
N THR A 21 15.68 -16.93 -25.68
CA THR A 21 15.27 -15.55 -25.94
C THR A 21 13.93 -15.48 -26.65
N THR A 22 13.10 -14.52 -26.26
CA THR A 22 11.76 -14.30 -26.83
C THR A 22 11.84 -13.92 -28.30
N ASP A 23 10.90 -14.41 -29.11
CA ASP A 23 10.82 -14.13 -30.55
C ASP A 23 9.39 -13.75 -30.95
N GLY A 24 9.18 -12.47 -31.28
CA GLY A 24 7.88 -11.90 -31.65
C GLY A 24 7.20 -12.57 -32.84
N SER A 25 7.97 -13.25 -33.70
CA SER A 25 7.43 -13.94 -34.86
C SER A 25 6.97 -15.37 -34.55
N HIS A 26 7.39 -15.92 -33.41
CA HIS A 26 7.16 -17.31 -33.04
C HIS A 26 5.69 -17.59 -32.73
N PRO A 27 5.11 -18.71 -33.18
CA PRO A 27 3.71 -19.05 -32.90
C PRO A 27 3.37 -19.04 -31.41
N ILE A 28 4.22 -19.61 -30.55
CA ILE A 28 4.00 -19.60 -29.09
C ILE A 28 4.06 -18.21 -28.47
N HIS A 29 4.88 -17.31 -29.01
CA HIS A 29 4.89 -15.93 -28.54
C HIS A 29 3.57 -15.24 -28.87
N LYS A 30 3.09 -15.39 -30.12
CA LYS A 30 1.79 -14.84 -30.56
C LYS A 30 0.61 -15.44 -29.81
N LEU A 31 0.65 -16.75 -29.56
CA LEU A 31 -0.35 -17.44 -28.75
C LEU A 31 -0.50 -16.79 -27.37
N ILE A 32 0.63 -16.47 -26.72
CA ILE A 32 0.64 -15.87 -25.37
C ILE A 32 0.28 -14.38 -25.39
N HIS A 33 0.81 -13.61 -26.34
CA HIS A 33 0.66 -12.15 -26.35
C HIS A 33 -0.60 -11.66 -27.06
N ASP A 34 -1.15 -12.44 -27.99
CA ASP A 34 -2.26 -12.03 -28.86
C ASP A 34 -3.50 -12.93 -28.65
N GLU A 35 -3.39 -14.23 -28.90
CA GLU A 35 -4.55 -15.14 -28.98
C GLU A 35 -5.21 -15.39 -27.61
N MET A 36 -4.42 -15.78 -26.60
CA MET A 36 -4.96 -16.05 -25.26
C MET A 36 -5.55 -14.81 -24.58
N PRO A 37 -4.91 -13.62 -24.63
CA PRO A 37 -5.52 -12.37 -24.16
C PRO A 37 -6.82 -12.03 -24.90
N GLN A 38 -6.89 -12.28 -26.22
CA GLN A 38 -8.09 -12.06 -27.02
C GLN A 38 -9.24 -12.99 -26.60
N SER A 39 -8.95 -14.27 -26.34
CA SER A 39 -9.93 -15.22 -25.80
C SER A 39 -10.54 -14.75 -24.47
N LEU A 40 -9.71 -14.20 -23.55
CA LEU A 40 -10.21 -13.64 -22.29
C LEU A 40 -11.03 -12.36 -22.53
N LEU A 41 -10.58 -11.49 -23.43
CA LEU A 41 -11.31 -10.28 -23.80
C LEU A 41 -12.73 -10.59 -24.29
N GLU A 42 -12.89 -11.63 -25.12
CA GLU A 42 -14.19 -12.08 -25.62
C GLU A 42 -15.10 -12.69 -24.54
N TRP A 43 -14.52 -13.20 -23.46
CA TRP A 43 -15.29 -13.71 -22.33
C TRP A 43 -15.78 -12.61 -21.40
N THR A 44 -15.05 -11.49 -21.31
CA THR A 44 -15.25 -10.44 -20.33
C THR A 44 -16.37 -9.46 -20.71
N PRO A 45 -17.38 -9.26 -19.85
CA PRO A 45 -18.30 -8.14 -19.95
C PRO A 45 -17.56 -6.82 -19.70
N SER A 46 -17.91 -5.76 -20.45
CA SER A 46 -17.25 -4.44 -20.35
C SER A 46 -15.71 -4.52 -20.41
N PRO A 47 -15.14 -5.13 -21.47
CA PRO A 47 -13.70 -5.38 -21.56
C PRO A 47 -12.85 -4.11 -21.55
N GLU A 48 -13.43 -2.94 -21.87
CA GLU A 48 -12.78 -1.63 -21.84
C GLU A 48 -12.27 -1.21 -20.46
N VAL A 49 -12.83 -1.75 -19.38
CA VAL A 49 -12.39 -1.50 -18.00
C VAL A 49 -11.05 -2.17 -17.70
N TYR A 50 -10.68 -3.18 -18.48
CA TYR A 50 -9.51 -4.02 -18.22
C TYR A 50 -8.39 -3.79 -19.24
N LYS A 51 -7.23 -4.32 -18.90
CA LYS A 51 -6.12 -4.57 -19.81
C LYS A 51 -5.79 -6.05 -19.76
N PHE A 52 -5.82 -6.70 -20.92
CA PHE A 52 -5.47 -8.11 -21.09
C PHE A 52 -4.01 -8.19 -21.57
N GLN A 53 -3.22 -9.08 -20.96
CA GLN A 53 -1.81 -9.18 -21.30
C GLN A 53 -1.27 -10.57 -20.99
N GLY A 54 -0.57 -11.18 -21.95
CA GLY A 54 0.28 -12.33 -21.70
C GLY A 54 1.76 -11.98 -21.53
N SER A 55 2.53 -12.93 -21.02
CA SER A 55 3.98 -12.82 -20.99
C SER A 55 4.63 -14.18 -21.00
N ASP A 56 5.57 -14.34 -21.91
CA ASP A 56 6.57 -15.40 -21.96
C ASP A 56 7.94 -14.93 -21.46
N GLY A 57 8.08 -13.65 -21.11
CA GLY A 57 9.32 -13.02 -20.70
C GLY A 57 9.60 -11.69 -21.42
N GLN A 58 10.66 -11.00 -20.97
CA GLN A 58 11.18 -9.80 -21.65
C GLN A 58 12.66 -10.02 -21.90
N GLY A 59 13.01 -10.28 -23.16
CA GLY A 59 14.36 -10.67 -23.57
C GLY A 59 14.60 -12.16 -23.36
N ASN A 60 14.61 -12.62 -22.11
CA ASN A 60 14.74 -14.04 -21.77
C ASN A 60 13.36 -14.68 -21.55
N ILE A 61 13.19 -15.90 -22.08
CA ILE A 61 11.98 -16.70 -21.87
C ILE A 61 11.91 -17.13 -20.39
N LEU A 62 10.75 -16.97 -19.77
CA LEU A 62 10.46 -17.35 -18.39
C LEU A 62 10.47 -18.87 -18.21
N ALA A 63 10.46 -19.32 -16.94
CA ALA A 63 10.27 -20.73 -16.63
C ALA A 63 8.88 -21.23 -17.06
N ALA A 64 7.86 -20.42 -16.79
CA ALA A 64 6.49 -20.62 -17.23
C ALA A 64 5.87 -19.27 -17.65
N PRO A 65 4.96 -19.27 -18.63
CA PRO A 65 4.25 -18.07 -19.06
C PRO A 65 3.03 -17.80 -18.19
N TRP A 66 2.46 -16.60 -18.33
CA TRP A 66 1.23 -16.20 -17.65
C TRP A 66 0.36 -15.31 -18.52
N ILE A 67 -0.93 -15.27 -18.22
CA ILE A 67 -1.94 -14.46 -18.92
C ILE A 67 -2.79 -13.73 -17.88
N ALA A 68 -2.70 -12.41 -17.83
CA ALA A 68 -3.29 -11.56 -16.80
C ALA A 68 -4.40 -10.66 -17.35
N VAL A 69 -5.33 -10.33 -16.45
CA VAL A 69 -6.41 -9.36 -16.66
C VAL A 69 -6.31 -8.30 -15.56
N PHE A 70 -5.92 -7.09 -15.96
CA PHE A 70 -5.74 -5.98 -15.05
C PHE A 70 -6.95 -5.06 -15.07
N ASN A 71 -7.69 -4.98 -13.98
CA ASN A 71 -8.68 -3.89 -13.77
C ASN A 71 -7.92 -2.56 -13.60
N ARG A 72 -8.13 -1.63 -14.54
CA ARG A 72 -7.36 -0.37 -14.64
C ARG A 72 -7.55 0.55 -13.43
N ASN A 73 -8.62 0.37 -12.66
CA ASN A 73 -8.84 1.11 -11.41
C ASN A 73 -7.88 0.66 -10.29
N ILE A 74 -7.30 -0.54 -10.40
CA ILE A 74 -6.31 -1.07 -9.44
C ILE A 74 -4.89 -0.96 -10.01
N THR A 75 -4.68 -1.54 -11.19
CA THR A 75 -3.35 -1.66 -11.79
C THR A 75 -3.43 -1.85 -13.29
N GLU A 76 -2.31 -1.61 -13.98
CA GLU A 76 -2.15 -1.87 -15.42
C GLU A 76 -0.92 -2.77 -15.70
N SER A 77 -0.31 -3.33 -14.65
CA SER A 77 0.87 -4.19 -14.75
C SER A 77 0.91 -5.26 -13.66
N ALA A 78 1.65 -6.33 -13.92
CA ALA A 78 1.92 -7.42 -12.97
C ALA A 78 2.86 -7.01 -11.81
N THR A 79 3.28 -5.75 -11.72
CA THR A 79 4.33 -5.31 -10.78
C THR A 79 3.82 -4.63 -9.52
N LYS A 80 2.54 -4.28 -9.47
CA LYS A 80 1.90 -3.57 -8.36
C LYS A 80 0.42 -3.91 -8.30
N GLY A 81 -0.21 -3.68 -7.15
CA GLY A 81 -1.61 -4.00 -6.96
C GLY A 81 -1.83 -5.50 -6.73
N TYR A 82 -3.07 -5.92 -6.89
CA TYR A 82 -3.44 -7.32 -7.10
C TYR A 82 -4.21 -7.40 -8.42
N TYR A 83 -4.24 -8.57 -9.03
CA TYR A 83 -4.84 -8.77 -10.34
C TYR A 83 -5.26 -10.21 -10.55
N LEU A 84 -6.13 -10.43 -11.53
CA LEU A 84 -6.54 -11.76 -11.98
C LEU A 84 -5.54 -12.30 -13.00
N VAL A 85 -5.11 -13.55 -12.85
CA VAL A 85 -4.09 -14.16 -13.72
C VAL A 85 -4.27 -15.66 -13.85
N TYR A 86 -3.95 -16.17 -15.04
CA TYR A 86 -3.63 -17.56 -15.28
C TYR A 86 -2.11 -17.77 -15.22
N LEU A 87 -1.65 -18.59 -14.28
CA LEU A 87 -0.26 -19.00 -14.11
C LEU A 87 -0.10 -20.47 -14.50
N LEU A 88 0.96 -20.80 -15.23
CA LEU A 88 1.33 -22.19 -15.47
C LEU A 88 2.46 -22.62 -14.52
N SER A 89 2.43 -23.87 -14.08
CA SER A 89 3.56 -24.47 -13.35
C SER A 89 4.79 -24.64 -14.25
N GLU A 90 5.98 -24.71 -13.68
CA GLU A 90 7.24 -24.86 -14.41
C GLU A 90 7.29 -26.08 -15.33
N ASP A 91 6.62 -27.16 -14.93
CA ASP A 91 6.52 -28.41 -15.70
C ASP A 91 5.35 -28.43 -16.70
N LEU A 92 4.57 -27.34 -16.76
CA LEU A 92 3.41 -27.16 -17.65
C LEU A 92 2.37 -28.27 -17.47
N LYS A 93 2.27 -28.84 -16.26
CA LYS A 93 1.24 -29.81 -15.89
C LYS A 93 0.04 -29.18 -15.23
N ARG A 94 0.19 -27.99 -14.65
CA ARG A 94 -0.87 -27.31 -13.90
C ARG A 94 -1.10 -25.91 -14.43
N LEU A 95 -2.38 -25.56 -14.54
CA LEU A 95 -2.87 -24.22 -14.79
C LEU A 95 -3.54 -23.72 -13.50
N VAL A 96 -3.21 -22.51 -13.09
CA VAL A 96 -3.76 -21.89 -11.88
C VAL A 96 -4.42 -20.57 -12.26
N LEU A 97 -5.72 -20.46 -12.00
CA LEU A 97 -6.45 -19.19 -12.02
C LEU A 97 -6.32 -18.55 -10.64
N GLU A 98 -5.84 -17.31 -10.56
CA GLU A 98 -5.50 -16.67 -9.29
C GLU A 98 -5.89 -15.19 -9.28
N VAL A 99 -6.51 -14.74 -8.19
CA VAL A 99 -6.42 -13.32 -7.78
C VAL A 99 -5.23 -13.20 -6.83
N GLY A 100 -4.20 -12.49 -7.27
CA GLY A 100 -2.89 -12.49 -6.61
C GLY A 100 -2.24 -11.11 -6.59
N PHE A 101 -1.37 -10.89 -5.61
CA PHE A 101 -0.58 -9.66 -5.54
C PHE A 101 0.56 -9.64 -6.55
N GLY A 102 0.92 -8.43 -7.03
CA GLY A 102 2.16 -8.24 -7.79
C GLY A 102 3.40 -8.40 -6.92
N ALA A 103 4.09 -9.54 -7.02
CA ALA A 103 5.28 -9.85 -6.21
C ALA A 103 6.35 -8.74 -6.22
N THR A 104 6.54 -8.06 -7.35
CA THR A 104 7.55 -6.99 -7.49
C THR A 104 7.39 -5.86 -6.47
N GLN A 105 6.17 -5.55 -6.02
CA GLN A 105 5.96 -4.47 -5.04
C GLN A 105 6.54 -4.83 -3.67
N PHE A 106 6.43 -6.10 -3.28
CA PHE A 106 7.02 -6.62 -2.05
C PHE A 106 8.54 -6.78 -2.21
N GLU A 107 9.01 -7.25 -3.37
CA GLU A 107 10.46 -7.40 -3.64
C GLU A 107 11.17 -6.04 -3.56
N LYS A 108 10.59 -4.99 -4.13
CA LYS A 108 11.14 -3.63 -4.06
C LYS A 108 11.24 -3.11 -2.62
N ARG A 109 10.33 -3.53 -1.73
CA ARG A 109 10.24 -3.02 -0.35
C ARG A 109 11.07 -3.81 0.65
N PHE A 110 11.09 -5.13 0.51
CA PHE A 110 11.66 -6.07 1.50
C PHE A 110 12.89 -6.82 0.97
N GLY A 111 13.24 -6.66 -0.31
CA GLY A 111 14.25 -7.47 -0.98
C GLY A 111 13.78 -8.90 -1.24
N ARG A 112 14.70 -9.79 -1.62
CA ARG A 112 14.42 -11.23 -1.71
C ARG A 112 14.87 -11.91 -0.42
N GLY A 113 14.00 -12.70 0.21
CA GLY A 113 14.35 -13.48 1.40
C GLY A 113 13.19 -13.68 2.37
N LYS A 114 13.51 -14.06 3.60
CA LYS A 114 12.52 -14.40 4.64
C LYS A 114 11.46 -13.29 4.86
N LYS A 115 11.91 -12.04 4.99
CA LYS A 115 11.01 -10.88 5.19
C LYS A 115 10.03 -10.67 4.05
N PHE A 116 10.45 -10.93 2.81
CA PHE A 116 9.55 -10.87 1.65
C PHE A 116 8.38 -11.84 1.83
N TYR A 117 8.68 -13.10 2.13
CA TYR A 117 7.67 -14.14 2.28
C TYR A 117 6.75 -13.88 3.48
N GLU A 118 7.30 -13.49 4.63
CA GLU A 118 6.51 -13.14 5.82
C GLU A 118 5.55 -11.96 5.56
N SER A 119 6.01 -10.93 4.84
CA SER A 119 5.17 -9.78 4.49
C SER A 119 4.08 -10.12 3.48
N VAL A 120 4.41 -10.90 2.45
CA VAL A 120 3.43 -11.35 1.46
C VAL A 120 2.38 -12.24 2.13
N ASP A 121 2.79 -13.18 2.97
CA ASP A 121 1.90 -14.10 3.68
C ASP A 121 0.93 -13.36 4.60
N SER A 122 1.44 -12.34 5.30
CA SER A 122 0.61 -11.48 6.15
C SER A 122 -0.42 -10.70 5.33
N ALA A 123 0.02 -10.10 4.20
CA ALA A 123 -0.86 -9.36 3.31
C ALA A 123 -1.95 -10.26 2.70
N VAL A 124 -1.59 -11.48 2.28
CA VAL A 124 -2.55 -12.48 1.76
C VAL A 124 -3.55 -12.89 2.83
N SER A 125 -3.10 -13.19 4.04
CA SER A 125 -3.99 -13.54 5.16
C SER A 125 -4.98 -12.42 5.49
N ASN A 126 -4.51 -11.17 5.58
CA ASN A 126 -5.37 -10.03 5.85
C ASN A 126 -6.37 -9.79 4.70
N MET A 127 -5.91 -9.86 3.45
CA MET A 127 -6.79 -9.72 2.30
C MET A 127 -7.88 -10.80 2.33
N ARG A 128 -7.51 -12.07 2.49
CA ARG A 128 -8.48 -13.19 2.60
C ARG A 128 -9.48 -12.99 3.73
N LEU A 129 -9.03 -12.55 4.91
CA LEU A 129 -9.89 -12.28 6.06
C LEU A 129 -10.94 -11.21 5.73
N ASN A 130 -10.50 -10.10 5.14
CA ASN A 130 -11.36 -8.95 4.86
C ASN A 130 -12.23 -9.14 3.62
N SER A 131 -11.83 -9.97 2.65
CA SER A 131 -12.60 -10.26 1.44
C SER A 131 -13.39 -11.58 1.49
N LYS A 132 -13.37 -12.33 2.61
CA LYS A 132 -14.03 -13.63 2.70
C LYS A 132 -15.51 -13.58 2.30
N HIS A 133 -16.25 -12.60 2.81
CA HIS A 133 -17.67 -12.43 2.47
C HIS A 133 -17.91 -12.15 0.97
N LEU A 134 -16.94 -11.52 0.29
CA LEU A 134 -17.00 -11.30 -1.15
C LEU A 134 -16.75 -12.61 -1.89
N ALA A 135 -15.78 -13.42 -1.46
CA ALA A 135 -15.53 -14.74 -2.04
C ALA A 135 -16.75 -15.66 -1.89
N ASP A 136 -17.34 -15.73 -0.69
CA ASP A 136 -18.52 -16.56 -0.39
C ASP A 136 -19.75 -16.20 -1.26
N THR A 137 -19.82 -14.95 -1.75
CA THR A 137 -20.95 -14.46 -2.56
C THR A 137 -20.64 -14.33 -4.05
N SER A 138 -19.38 -14.47 -4.46
CA SER A 138 -18.94 -14.32 -5.87
C SER A 138 -18.57 -15.67 -6.50
N LEU A 139 -18.04 -16.59 -5.70
CA LEU A 139 -17.64 -17.93 -6.14
C LEU A 139 -18.78 -18.91 -5.85
N VAL A 140 -19.77 -19.01 -6.73
CA VAL A 140 -20.96 -19.83 -6.48
C VAL A 140 -20.65 -21.31 -6.73
N ASP A 141 -20.07 -21.62 -7.89
CA ASP A 141 -19.75 -22.98 -8.31
C ASP A 141 -18.26 -23.34 -8.04
N SER A 142 -17.39 -22.33 -7.99
CA SER A 142 -15.94 -22.54 -7.87
C SER A 142 -15.41 -22.53 -6.44
N LEU A 143 -16.18 -22.08 -5.44
CA LEU A 143 -15.68 -21.97 -4.05
C LEU A 143 -15.21 -23.31 -3.48
N SER A 144 -15.97 -24.38 -3.70
CA SER A 144 -15.65 -25.72 -3.18
C SER A 144 -14.40 -26.34 -3.83
N ARG A 145 -14.02 -25.87 -5.02
CA ARG A 145 -12.81 -26.29 -5.75
C ARG A 145 -11.65 -25.32 -5.57
N SER A 146 -11.90 -24.14 -5.02
CA SER A 146 -10.85 -23.15 -4.79
C SER A 146 -9.87 -23.66 -3.75
N ASN A 147 -8.59 -23.43 -3.99
CA ASN A 147 -7.52 -23.90 -3.13
C ASN A 147 -7.57 -23.19 -1.78
N ILE A 148 -7.47 -24.00 -0.72
CA ILE A 148 -7.37 -23.50 0.66
C ILE A 148 -5.91 -23.08 0.93
N GLU A 149 -4.97 -23.90 0.46
CA GLU A 149 -3.53 -23.71 0.63
C GLU A 149 -2.87 -23.15 -0.62
N ARG A 150 -1.57 -22.81 -0.51
CA ARG A 150 -0.78 -22.33 -1.63
C ARG A 150 -0.61 -23.44 -2.68
N VAL A 151 -0.55 -23.05 -3.95
CA VAL A 151 -0.27 -23.95 -5.07
C VAL A 151 1.22 -23.95 -5.35
N HIS A 152 1.79 -25.09 -5.77
CA HIS A 152 3.23 -25.22 -6.05
C HIS A 152 3.58 -24.98 -7.54
N LEU A 153 3.88 -23.77 -7.98
CA LEU A 153 4.30 -23.50 -9.37
C LEU A 153 5.74 -23.93 -9.69
N ALA A 154 6.67 -23.92 -8.72
CA ALA A 154 8.12 -24.11 -8.94
C ALA A 154 8.64 -25.53 -8.63
N SER A 155 9.72 -25.97 -9.28
CA SER A 155 10.46 -27.20 -8.94
C SER A 155 11.51 -27.07 -7.81
N ALA A 156 11.38 -26.02 -6.98
CA ALA A 156 12.11 -25.70 -5.75
C ALA A 156 13.18 -24.59 -5.80
N ASP A 157 13.62 -24.08 -6.95
CA ASP A 157 14.67 -23.03 -6.98
C ASP A 157 14.30 -21.72 -7.70
N ASP A 158 13.18 -21.66 -8.42
CA ASP A 158 12.74 -20.41 -9.07
C ASP A 158 12.07 -19.46 -8.07
N PHE A 159 12.78 -18.39 -7.71
CA PHE A 159 12.27 -17.36 -6.80
C PHE A 159 10.97 -16.71 -7.30
N ARG A 160 10.83 -16.46 -8.61
CA ARG A 160 9.66 -15.75 -9.15
C ARG A 160 8.42 -16.63 -9.06
N LEU A 161 8.53 -17.89 -9.46
CA LEU A 161 7.43 -18.83 -9.34
C LEU A 161 7.02 -18.99 -7.87
N LYS A 162 7.97 -19.20 -6.96
CA LYS A 162 7.68 -19.21 -5.50
C LYS A 162 7.02 -17.92 -5.02
N ALA A 163 7.48 -16.76 -5.49
CA ALA A 163 6.89 -15.49 -5.12
C ALA A 163 5.42 -15.41 -5.56
N TYR A 164 5.08 -15.91 -6.76
CA TYR A 164 3.69 -16.02 -7.21
C TYR A 164 2.88 -16.97 -6.32
N GLU A 165 3.41 -18.13 -5.93
CA GLU A 165 2.73 -19.05 -4.99
C GLU A 165 2.35 -18.36 -3.66
N HIS A 166 3.25 -17.51 -3.16
CA HIS A 166 3.02 -16.75 -1.93
C HIS A 166 2.00 -15.62 -2.11
N CYS A 167 1.93 -15.01 -3.30
CA CYS A 167 1.05 -13.88 -3.59
C CYS A 167 -0.43 -14.27 -3.79
N ALA A 168 -0.76 -15.56 -3.84
CA ALA A 168 -2.10 -16.07 -4.13
C ALA A 168 -3.12 -15.77 -3.02
N ILE A 169 -4.04 -14.84 -3.28
CA ILE A 169 -5.15 -14.52 -2.38
C ILE A 169 -6.25 -15.56 -2.53
N TYR A 170 -6.77 -15.77 -3.74
CA TYR A 170 -7.68 -16.87 -4.04
C TYR A 170 -7.18 -17.54 -5.30
N SER A 171 -7.23 -18.88 -5.35
CA SER A 171 -6.78 -19.61 -6.53
C SER A 171 -7.59 -20.87 -6.78
N LEU A 172 -7.57 -21.31 -8.03
CA LEU A 172 -8.20 -22.52 -8.51
C LEU A 172 -7.25 -23.23 -9.47
N THR A 173 -7.03 -24.53 -9.28
CA THR A 173 -6.04 -25.31 -10.05
C THR A 173 -6.70 -26.34 -10.95
N TYR A 174 -6.17 -26.45 -12.17
CA TYR A 174 -6.50 -27.48 -13.15
C TYR A 174 -5.26 -28.28 -13.50
N GLN A 175 -5.45 -29.58 -13.76
CA GLN A 175 -4.43 -30.39 -14.41
C GLN A 175 -4.59 -30.25 -15.93
N ILE A 176 -3.48 -30.04 -16.63
CA ILE A 176 -3.50 -29.78 -18.07
C ILE A 176 -3.94 -31.01 -18.88
N ASP A 177 -3.60 -32.21 -18.42
CA ASP A 177 -4.00 -33.48 -19.04
C ASP A 177 -5.50 -33.79 -18.92
N SER A 178 -6.21 -33.04 -18.07
CA SER A 178 -7.61 -33.24 -17.74
C SER A 178 -8.36 -31.91 -17.62
N LEU A 179 -8.00 -30.93 -18.47
CA LEU A 179 -8.67 -29.63 -18.53
C LEU A 179 -10.17 -29.78 -18.79
N PRO A 180 -11.02 -29.07 -18.03
CA PRO A 180 -12.46 -29.08 -18.23
C PRO A 180 -12.82 -28.36 -19.55
N SER A 181 -14.10 -28.34 -19.91
CA SER A 181 -14.56 -27.69 -21.14
C SER A 181 -14.35 -26.17 -21.10
N ASP A 182 -14.35 -25.52 -22.27
CA ASP A 182 -14.27 -24.06 -22.37
C ASP A 182 -15.40 -23.37 -21.59
N GLU A 183 -16.59 -23.97 -21.55
CA GLU A 183 -17.73 -23.43 -20.80
C GLU A 183 -17.46 -23.40 -19.30
N GLN A 184 -16.79 -24.43 -18.76
CA GLN A 184 -16.42 -24.44 -17.34
C GLN A 184 -15.28 -23.46 -17.05
N LEU A 185 -14.24 -23.42 -17.90
CA LEU A 185 -13.14 -22.45 -17.76
C LEU A 185 -13.65 -21.01 -17.79
N LYS A 186 -14.59 -20.72 -18.70
CA LYS A 186 -15.23 -19.41 -18.79
C LYS A 186 -16.06 -19.09 -17.55
N ARG A 187 -16.86 -20.04 -17.04
CA ARG A 187 -17.64 -19.82 -15.81
C ARG A 187 -16.72 -19.50 -14.63
N ASP A 188 -15.68 -20.31 -14.43
CA ASP A 188 -14.73 -20.13 -13.33
C ASP A 188 -13.99 -18.80 -13.44
N TYR A 189 -13.55 -18.42 -14.66
CA TYR A 189 -12.98 -17.12 -14.95
C TYR A 189 -13.90 -15.97 -14.57
N LEU A 190 -15.18 -16.03 -14.93
CA LEU A 190 -16.15 -14.96 -14.67
C LEU A 190 -16.50 -14.83 -13.18
N GLU A 191 -16.52 -15.93 -12.42
CA GLU A 191 -16.68 -15.87 -10.97
C GLU A 191 -15.48 -15.20 -10.30
N TYR A 192 -14.26 -15.54 -10.72
CA TYR A 192 -13.04 -14.91 -10.21
C TYR A 192 -12.91 -13.45 -10.65
N LEU A 193 -13.37 -13.10 -11.86
CA LEU A 193 -13.45 -11.71 -12.32
C LEU A 193 -14.44 -10.92 -11.46
N THR A 194 -15.61 -11.49 -11.17
CA THR A 194 -16.61 -10.87 -10.29
C THR A 194 -16.08 -10.65 -8.88
N LEU A 195 -15.37 -11.65 -8.33
CA LEU A 195 -14.69 -11.51 -7.04
C LEU A 195 -13.66 -10.38 -7.09
N TYR A 196 -12.82 -10.36 -8.13
CA TYR A 196 -11.78 -9.35 -8.33
C TYR A 196 -12.38 -7.94 -8.39
N ASP A 197 -13.48 -7.72 -9.13
CA ASP A 197 -14.15 -6.43 -9.21
C ASP A 197 -14.84 -6.01 -7.90
N ARG A 198 -15.44 -6.95 -7.19
CA ARG A 198 -16.04 -6.65 -5.88
C ARG A 198 -14.97 -6.29 -4.85
N MET A 199 -13.82 -6.93 -4.91
CA MET A 199 -12.66 -6.52 -4.12
C MET A 199 -12.22 -5.11 -4.51
N ALA A 200 -12.12 -4.81 -5.82
CA ALA A 200 -11.75 -3.49 -6.33
C ALA A 200 -12.70 -2.37 -5.85
N GLY A 201 -14.00 -2.65 -5.81
CA GLY A 201 -15.03 -1.69 -5.41
C GLY A 201 -15.32 -1.65 -3.91
N SER A 202 -14.69 -2.50 -3.11
CA SER A 202 -14.97 -2.60 -1.67
C SER A 202 -14.32 -1.45 -0.90
N LEU A 203 -15.13 -0.61 -0.27
CA LEU A 203 -14.67 0.42 0.68
C LEU A 203 -14.11 -0.17 1.99
N LEU A 204 -14.33 -1.48 2.23
CA LEU A 204 -13.87 -2.19 3.42
C LEU A 204 -12.49 -2.83 3.23
N LEU A 205 -12.02 -2.98 1.99
CA LEU A 205 -10.65 -3.42 1.74
C LEU A 205 -9.72 -2.21 1.84
N ALA A 206 -8.63 -2.38 2.58
CA ALA A 206 -7.56 -1.40 2.60
C ALA A 206 -6.99 -1.21 1.17
N GLU A 207 -6.40 -0.05 0.89
CA GLU A 207 -5.72 0.13 -0.39
C GLU A 207 -4.59 -0.90 -0.51
N VAL A 208 -4.19 -1.29 -1.72
CA VAL A 208 -3.14 -2.33 -1.88
C VAL A 208 -1.84 -1.93 -1.18
N ASP A 209 -1.51 -0.65 -1.24
CA ASP A 209 -0.37 -0.08 -0.53
C ASP A 209 -0.53 -0.24 0.99
N ASP A 210 -1.75 -0.24 1.53
CA ASP A 210 -1.98 -0.43 2.95
C ASP A 210 -1.70 -1.86 3.41
N TYR A 211 -2.00 -2.88 2.60
CA TYR A 211 -1.63 -4.27 2.90
C TYR A 211 -0.11 -4.51 2.79
N VAL A 212 0.55 -3.81 1.87
CA VAL A 212 2.03 -3.81 1.77
C VAL A 212 2.64 -3.07 2.97
N LEU A 213 1.97 -2.02 3.47
CA LEU A 213 2.35 -1.23 4.66
C LEU A 213 1.95 -1.88 6.00
N GLU A 214 0.97 -2.79 6.01
CA GLU A 214 0.42 -3.45 7.22
C GLU A 214 1.28 -4.60 7.74
N THR A 215 2.54 -4.69 7.31
CA THR A 215 3.56 -5.26 8.19
C THR A 215 4.12 -4.18 9.10
N LEU A 216 3.23 -3.62 9.93
CA LEU A 216 3.69 -3.19 11.24
C LEU A 216 3.91 -4.47 12.04
N GLU A 217 5.11 -5.05 11.92
CA GLU A 217 5.77 -5.38 13.18
C GLU A 217 5.60 -4.11 14.04
N PRO A 218 5.04 -4.20 15.27
CA PRO A 218 4.94 -3.03 16.13
C PRO A 218 6.29 -2.34 16.04
N ILE A 219 6.33 -1.07 15.61
CA ILE A 219 7.59 -0.35 15.41
C ILE A 219 8.39 -0.63 16.66
N LYS A 220 9.43 -1.47 16.53
CA LYS A 220 10.41 -1.62 17.59
C LYS A 220 11.06 -0.27 17.59
N VAL A 221 10.52 0.62 18.41
CA VAL A 221 11.09 1.92 18.68
C VAL A 221 12.52 1.61 19.05
N SER A 222 13.42 1.89 18.10
CA SER A 222 14.83 1.71 18.34
C SER A 222 15.15 2.56 19.55
N THR A 223 15.96 2.03 20.45
CA THR A 223 16.56 2.83 21.52
C THR A 223 17.42 3.96 20.94
N ASP A 224 17.75 3.91 19.64
CA ASP A 224 18.45 4.94 18.88
C ASP A 224 17.49 6.03 18.34
N LEU A 225 16.65 6.60 19.21
CA LEU A 225 15.81 7.74 18.86
C LEU A 225 16.65 9.02 18.88
N GLU A 226 16.76 9.71 17.73
CA GLU A 226 17.43 11.01 17.66
C GLU A 226 16.40 12.12 17.98
N ILE A 227 16.64 12.85 19.06
CA ILE A 227 15.84 14.02 19.46
C ILE A 227 16.73 15.24 19.32
N ILE A 228 16.29 16.20 18.52
CA ILE A 228 16.98 17.47 18.34
C ILE A 228 16.03 18.64 18.61
N GLU A 229 16.57 19.73 19.13
CA GLU A 229 15.85 21.00 19.12
C GLU A 229 15.83 21.55 17.69
N PHE A 230 14.73 22.21 17.33
CA PHE A 230 14.55 22.77 16.00
C PHE A 230 15.66 23.76 15.63
N ALA A 231 16.17 23.61 14.41
CA ALA A 231 17.16 24.51 13.85
C ALA A 231 16.62 25.17 12.57
N LEU A 232 16.81 26.49 12.46
CA LEU A 232 16.45 27.24 11.26
C LEU A 232 17.23 26.71 10.05
N ARG A 233 16.51 26.54 8.93
CA ARG A 233 17.07 26.04 7.67
C ARG A 233 17.14 27.19 6.66
N PRO A 234 18.17 27.23 5.79
CA PRO A 234 18.31 28.29 4.80
C PRO A 234 17.16 28.27 3.79
N LYS A 235 16.64 29.45 3.42
CA LYS A 235 15.63 29.58 2.36
C LYS A 235 16.16 28.96 1.07
N ARG A 236 15.43 27.98 0.54
CA ARG A 236 15.77 27.35 -0.74
C ARG A 236 15.67 28.42 -1.84
N ARG A 237 16.76 28.65 -2.59
CA ARG A 237 16.70 29.54 -3.77
C ARG A 237 15.73 28.96 -4.78
N VAL A 238 14.57 29.58 -4.93
CA VAL A 238 13.63 29.25 -6.00
C VAL A 238 14.25 29.72 -7.32
N THR A 239 14.82 28.79 -8.10
CA THR A 239 15.04 29.05 -9.52
C THR A 239 13.68 29.15 -10.17
N LYS A 240 13.29 30.35 -10.62
CA LYS A 240 12.07 30.57 -11.42
C LYS A 240 12.18 29.76 -12.71
N ALA A 241 11.69 28.52 -12.69
CA ALA A 241 11.27 27.83 -13.90
C ALA A 241 9.85 28.31 -14.21
N SER A 242 9.69 28.93 -15.37
CA SER A 242 8.39 29.27 -15.94
C SER A 242 7.62 28.00 -16.26
N GLY A 243 6.69 27.62 -15.39
CA GLY A 243 5.75 26.54 -15.58
C GLY A 243 4.69 26.65 -14.48
N GLY A 244 3.45 26.93 -14.88
CA GLY A 244 2.38 27.37 -13.99
C GLY A 244 2.23 26.53 -12.72
N SER A 245 2.25 27.19 -11.56
CA SER A 245 1.76 26.57 -10.33
C SER A 245 0.24 26.47 -10.48
N SER A 246 -0.23 25.30 -10.91
CA SER A 246 -1.60 24.91 -10.63
C SER A 246 -1.77 24.93 -9.12
N GLY A 247 -2.57 25.89 -8.62
CA GLY A 247 -3.12 25.89 -7.27
C GLY A 247 -4.01 24.67 -7.10
N GLY A 248 -3.37 23.52 -6.89
CA GLY A 248 -4.03 22.25 -6.68
C GLY A 248 -4.60 22.23 -5.27
N ASN A 249 -5.92 22.11 -5.16
CA ASN A 249 -6.60 21.74 -3.92
C ASN A 249 -5.79 20.64 -3.19
N TYR A 250 -5.24 20.96 -2.02
CA TYR A 250 -4.52 20.00 -1.18
C TYR A 250 -5.52 19.02 -0.55
N ARG A 251 -6.08 18.14 -1.37
CA ARG A 251 -6.79 16.97 -0.87
C ARG A 251 -5.71 16.07 -0.26
N ARG A 252 -5.60 16.04 1.08
CA ARG A 252 -4.70 15.12 1.80
C ARG A 252 -4.90 13.72 1.20
N SER A 253 -3.86 13.15 0.63
CA SER A 253 -3.91 11.77 0.15
C SER A 253 -4.11 10.85 1.37
N LYS A 254 -4.80 9.71 1.21
CA LYS A 254 -4.98 8.74 2.30
C LYS A 254 -3.64 8.29 2.91
N LYS A 255 -2.58 8.23 2.09
CA LYS A 255 -1.18 8.02 2.53
C LYS A 255 -0.70 9.09 3.51
N SER A 256 -0.98 10.36 3.23
CA SER A 256 -0.63 11.47 4.14
C SER A 256 -1.36 11.37 5.48
N ASP A 257 -2.62 10.90 5.48
CA ASP A 257 -3.38 10.70 6.73
C ASP A 257 -2.84 9.53 7.55
N LYS A 258 -2.45 8.42 6.90
CA LYS A 258 -1.81 7.27 7.56
C LYS A 258 -0.45 7.63 8.18
N ILE A 259 0.38 8.39 7.46
CA ILE A 259 1.65 8.89 7.99
C ILE A 259 1.43 9.86 9.15
N GLY A 260 0.41 10.71 9.07
CA GLY A 260 -0.03 11.56 10.19
C GLY A 260 -0.36 10.73 11.43
N ARG A 261 -1.28 9.77 11.29
CA ARG A 261 -1.70 8.88 12.36
C ARG A 261 -0.55 8.10 13.00
N LEU A 262 0.34 7.52 12.18
CA LEU A 262 1.50 6.78 12.68
C LEU A 262 2.43 7.67 13.52
N GLY A 263 2.63 8.91 13.12
CA GLY A 263 3.42 9.85 13.91
C GLY A 263 2.72 10.28 15.20
N GLU A 264 1.41 10.51 15.17
CA GLU A 264 0.64 10.84 16.38
C GLU A 264 0.72 9.70 17.42
N GLU A 265 0.44 8.46 17.01
CA GLU A 265 0.55 7.27 17.86
C GLU A 265 1.98 7.12 18.42
N PHE A 266 2.99 7.31 17.57
CA PHE A 266 4.40 7.26 17.97
C PHE A 266 4.76 8.31 19.04
N ILE A 267 4.24 9.55 18.92
CA ILE A 267 4.49 10.62 19.89
C ILE A 267 3.76 10.35 21.23
N VAL A 268 2.54 9.83 21.20
CA VAL A 268 1.82 9.42 22.43
C VAL A 268 2.64 8.39 23.21
N ASP A 269 3.12 7.36 22.50
CA ASP A 269 3.95 6.31 23.09
C ASP A 269 5.27 6.85 23.63
N TYR A 270 5.93 7.74 22.88
CA TYR A 270 7.16 8.39 23.28
C TYR A 270 6.97 9.20 24.58
N GLU A 271 5.97 10.08 24.64
CA GLU A 271 5.71 10.92 25.81
C GLU A 271 5.37 10.10 27.06
N LYS A 272 4.55 9.04 26.90
CA LYS A 272 4.25 8.11 28.01
C LYS A 272 5.52 7.45 28.55
N ARG A 273 6.39 6.95 27.66
CA ARG A 273 7.65 6.31 28.07
C ARG A 273 8.61 7.28 28.74
N GLN A 274 8.69 8.53 28.27
CA GLN A 274 9.50 9.57 28.92
C GLN A 274 9.03 9.81 30.36
N LEU A 275 7.73 9.98 30.58
CA LEU A 275 7.16 10.15 31.92
C LEU A 275 7.41 8.92 32.80
N ILE A 276 7.18 7.70 32.29
CA ILE A 276 7.45 6.46 33.02
C ILE A 276 8.92 6.33 33.39
N SER A 277 9.85 6.67 32.49
CA SER A 277 11.30 6.57 32.74
C SER A 277 11.77 7.51 33.87
N LYS A 278 11.02 8.59 34.13
CA LYS A 278 11.25 9.52 35.24
C LYS A 278 10.48 9.15 36.51
N GLY A 279 9.79 8.02 36.53
CA GLY A 279 8.95 7.58 37.65
C GLY A 279 7.59 8.29 37.74
N LEU A 280 7.18 9.04 36.70
CA LEU A 280 5.93 9.81 36.65
C LEU A 280 4.78 9.01 36.03
N THR A 281 4.58 7.76 36.46
CA THR A 281 3.61 6.82 35.87
C THR A 281 2.18 7.37 35.90
N GLU A 282 1.80 8.10 36.95
CA GLU A 282 0.49 8.73 37.09
C GLU A 282 0.23 9.82 36.04
N LEU A 283 1.28 10.56 35.64
CA LEU A 283 1.18 11.54 34.56
C LEU A 283 1.16 10.84 33.19
N ALA A 284 1.93 9.76 33.03
CA ALA A 284 1.91 8.96 31.80
C ALA A 284 0.51 8.39 31.51
N ALA A 285 -0.20 7.95 32.54
CA ALA A 285 -1.58 7.47 32.42
C ALA A 285 -2.58 8.57 32.00
N LYS A 286 -2.25 9.84 32.26
CA LYS A 286 -3.08 11.01 31.91
C LYS A 286 -2.80 11.57 30.52
N VAL A 287 -1.80 11.06 29.78
CA VAL A 287 -1.50 11.52 28.43
C VAL A 287 -2.71 11.26 27.53
N VAL A 288 -3.19 12.31 26.86
CA VAL A 288 -4.39 12.27 26.01
C VAL A 288 -3.99 12.26 24.54
N PHE A 289 -4.52 11.29 23.80
CA PHE A 289 -4.49 11.27 22.35
C PHE A 289 -5.81 11.84 21.80
N HIS A 290 -5.82 13.09 21.36
CA HIS A 290 -7.06 13.78 21.04
C HIS A 290 -7.80 13.20 19.84
N ARG A 291 -7.13 12.50 18.92
CA ARG A 291 -7.80 11.80 17.81
C ARG A 291 -8.78 10.73 18.31
N GLU A 292 -8.50 10.10 19.44
CA GLU A 292 -9.33 9.07 20.09
C GLU A 292 -10.29 9.64 21.15
N ASP A 293 -10.13 10.91 21.53
CA ASP A 293 -11.03 11.59 22.46
C ASP A 293 -12.30 12.06 21.73
N ALA A 294 -13.40 11.32 21.91
CA ALA A 294 -14.68 11.63 21.29
C ALA A 294 -15.31 12.96 21.78
N VAL A 295 -14.92 13.46 22.95
CA VAL A 295 -15.50 14.65 23.58
C VAL A 295 -14.70 15.91 23.24
N HIS A 296 -13.37 15.80 23.19
CA HIS A 296 -12.46 16.91 22.93
C HIS A 296 -11.48 16.60 21.79
N ARG A 297 -12.03 16.25 20.63
CA ARG A 297 -11.24 15.77 19.47
C ARG A 297 -10.34 16.81 18.81
N THR A 298 -10.70 18.10 18.88
CA THR A 298 -10.01 19.16 18.13
C THR A 298 -9.68 20.37 19.02
N PRO A 299 -8.87 20.22 20.07
CA PRO A 299 -8.52 21.33 20.96
C PRO A 299 -7.58 22.35 20.30
N GLY A 300 -6.92 21.96 19.20
CA GLY A 300 -5.91 22.75 18.47
C GLY A 300 -4.50 22.15 18.57
N TRP A 301 -4.39 20.89 18.97
CA TRP A 301 -3.18 20.07 18.99
C TRP A 301 -3.57 18.59 19.03
N ASP A 302 -2.64 17.68 18.77
CA ASP A 302 -2.89 16.24 18.66
C ASP A 302 -2.74 15.49 20.00
N VAL A 303 -1.76 15.89 20.83
CA VAL A 303 -1.39 15.20 22.08
C VAL A 303 -1.28 16.17 23.25
N THR A 304 -1.96 15.86 24.36
CA THR A 304 -1.69 16.51 25.65
C THR A 304 -0.82 15.59 26.49
N SER A 305 0.38 16.07 26.82
CA SER A 305 1.33 15.43 27.73
C SER A 305 1.61 16.35 28.93
N PHE A 306 2.62 16.04 29.73
CA PHE A 306 2.96 16.78 30.94
C PHE A 306 4.47 17.03 31.04
N PHE A 307 4.82 18.16 31.67
CA PHE A 307 6.15 18.40 32.18
C PHE A 307 6.38 17.65 33.50
N ASP A 308 7.62 17.63 33.96
CA ASP A 308 8.02 16.95 35.20
C ASP A 308 7.34 17.56 36.44
N ASP A 309 6.97 18.85 36.37
CA ASP A 309 6.22 19.58 37.40
C ASP A 309 4.69 19.38 37.32
N GLY A 310 4.21 18.58 36.36
CA GLY A 310 2.79 18.30 36.14
C GLY A 310 2.05 19.36 35.34
N ARG A 311 2.69 20.44 34.90
CA ARG A 311 2.06 21.39 33.96
C ARG A 311 1.78 20.69 32.62
N PRO A 312 0.68 21.02 31.94
CA PRO A 312 0.35 20.42 30.64
C PRO A 312 1.32 20.88 29.55
N LYS A 313 1.59 19.98 28.62
CA LYS A 313 2.40 20.20 27.41
C LYS A 313 1.51 19.91 26.20
N TYR A 314 1.36 20.88 25.30
CA TYR A 314 0.47 20.78 24.13
C TYR A 314 1.30 20.51 22.88
N ILE A 315 1.05 19.38 22.20
CA ILE A 315 1.91 18.91 21.11
C ILE A 315 1.08 18.73 19.84
N GLU A 316 1.44 19.49 18.81
CA GLU A 316 1.01 19.29 17.43
C GLU A 316 2.05 18.42 16.70
N VAL A 317 1.61 17.41 15.96
CA VAL A 317 2.49 16.43 15.32
C VAL A 317 2.46 16.59 13.80
N LYS A 318 3.64 16.72 13.18
CA LYS A 318 3.79 16.73 11.71
C LYS A 318 4.79 15.65 11.30
N SER A 319 4.36 14.75 10.43
CA SER A 319 5.07 13.50 10.16
C SER A 319 5.42 13.32 8.69
N SER A 320 6.57 12.71 8.42
CA SER A 320 7.05 12.41 7.07
C SER A 320 7.86 11.11 7.02
N GLU A 321 7.81 10.44 5.87
CA GLU A 321 8.73 9.33 5.54
C GLU A 321 10.13 9.82 5.16
N GLY A 322 10.26 11.09 4.74
CA GLY A 322 11.54 11.68 4.34
C GLY A 322 12.38 12.13 5.52
N ASP A 323 13.64 12.47 5.23
CA ASP A 323 14.65 12.86 6.23
C ASP A 323 14.46 14.26 6.83
N THR A 324 13.68 15.14 6.17
CA THR A 324 13.50 16.54 6.59
C THR A 324 12.09 17.03 6.32
N ILE A 325 11.54 17.85 7.22
CA ILE A 325 10.30 18.60 7.02
C ILE A 325 10.66 20.09 6.93
N ASN A 326 10.52 20.68 5.74
CA ASN A 326 10.87 22.08 5.51
C ASN A 326 9.69 23.02 5.70
N ASP A 327 8.49 22.57 5.34
CA ASP A 327 7.26 23.34 5.38
C ASP A 327 6.16 22.49 6.03
N ILE A 328 5.26 23.13 6.77
CA ILE A 328 4.13 22.48 7.43
C ILE A 328 2.86 23.30 7.22
N ILE A 329 1.73 22.61 7.21
CA ILE A 329 0.41 23.22 7.14
C ILE A 329 -0.24 23.12 8.51
N LEU A 330 -0.68 24.25 9.05
CA LEU A 330 -1.41 24.36 10.31
C LEU A 330 -2.85 24.77 10.04
N THR A 331 -3.80 24.17 10.76
CA THR A 331 -5.18 24.64 10.74
C THR A 331 -5.29 25.99 11.46
N ARG A 332 -6.39 26.73 11.19
CA ARG A 332 -6.67 27.98 11.90
C ARG A 332 -6.67 27.80 13.42
N ASN A 333 -7.23 26.69 13.90
CA ASN A 333 -7.33 26.43 15.34
C ASN A 333 -5.95 26.10 15.94
N GLU A 334 -5.15 25.26 15.27
CA GLU A 334 -3.77 24.96 15.67
C GLU A 334 -2.95 26.25 15.81
N TRP A 335 -2.97 27.09 14.77
CA TRP A 335 -2.23 28.34 14.79
C TRP A 335 -2.74 29.32 15.85
N ALA A 336 -4.07 29.44 16.01
CA ALA A 336 -4.65 30.30 17.04
C ALA A 336 -4.23 29.88 18.46
N LYS A 337 -4.14 28.57 18.74
CA LYS A 337 -3.66 28.05 20.04
C LYS A 337 -2.16 28.24 20.23
N ALA A 338 -1.38 28.09 19.18
CA ALA A 338 0.06 28.39 19.22
C ALA A 338 0.36 29.86 19.55
N GLN A 339 -0.54 30.79 19.18
CA GLN A 339 -0.42 32.22 19.44
C GLN A 339 -1.00 32.67 20.80
N ASP A 340 -1.78 31.82 21.47
CA ASP A 340 -2.41 32.18 22.74
C ASP A 340 -1.33 32.43 23.81
N PRO A 341 -1.22 33.65 24.38
CA PRO A 341 -0.18 33.95 25.38
C PRO A 341 -0.20 33.03 26.60
N ALA A 342 -1.36 32.44 26.93
CA ALA A 342 -1.48 31.49 28.03
C ALA A 342 -0.92 30.10 27.70
N LEU A 343 -0.81 29.74 26.41
CA LEU A 343 -0.38 28.41 25.94
C LEU A 343 0.94 28.43 25.20
N ALA A 344 1.34 29.56 24.60
CA ALA A 344 2.42 29.65 23.61
C ALA A 344 3.76 29.07 24.09
N ASN A 345 4.10 29.25 25.37
CA ASN A 345 5.33 28.71 25.96
C ASN A 345 5.30 27.20 26.20
N ASP A 346 4.09 26.64 26.32
CA ASP A 346 3.85 25.22 26.55
C ASP A 346 3.28 24.53 25.29
N TYR A 347 3.26 25.22 24.14
CA TYR A 347 2.85 24.71 22.83
C TYR A 347 4.06 24.34 21.97
N PHE A 348 4.02 23.13 21.42
CA PHE A 348 5.11 22.50 20.69
C PHE A 348 4.62 21.97 19.35
N ILE A 349 5.49 22.05 18.34
CA ILE A 349 5.34 21.28 17.11
C ILE A 349 6.45 20.23 17.08
N TYR A 350 6.05 18.96 17.03
CA TYR A 350 6.97 17.83 16.89
C TYR A 350 7.02 17.43 15.42
N LEU A 351 8.18 17.66 14.79
CA LEU A 351 8.45 17.28 13.42
C LEU A 351 9.07 15.88 13.41
N VAL A 352 8.30 14.88 12.99
CA VAL A 352 8.71 13.48 13.01
C VAL A 352 9.11 13.04 11.60
N THR A 353 10.39 12.77 11.42
CA THR A 353 10.99 12.32 10.14
C THR A 353 11.36 10.86 10.20
N ASN A 354 11.52 10.21 9.05
CA ASN A 354 11.91 8.80 8.96
C ASN A 354 11.02 7.84 9.76
N ILE A 355 9.72 8.15 9.88
CA ILE A 355 8.77 7.46 10.76
C ILE A 355 8.67 5.94 10.50
N THR A 356 8.96 5.48 9.28
CA THR A 356 8.88 4.07 8.87
C THR A 356 10.19 3.29 9.01
N ASN A 357 11.28 3.92 9.49
CA ASN A 357 12.59 3.28 9.63
C ASN A 357 13.26 3.62 10.97
N LYS A 358 13.98 4.75 11.04
CA LYS A 358 14.60 5.27 12.27
C LYS A 358 14.01 6.64 12.56
N PRO A 359 12.92 6.72 13.32
CA PRO A 359 12.26 7.98 13.59
C PRO A 359 13.23 8.99 14.21
N LYS A 360 13.10 10.25 13.80
CA LYS A 360 13.79 11.39 14.39
C LYS A 360 12.77 12.45 14.74
N ILE A 361 12.87 12.99 15.95
CA ILE A 361 11.98 14.05 16.45
C ILE A 361 12.76 15.35 16.50
N GLU A 362 12.27 16.35 15.77
CA GLU A 362 12.73 17.73 15.88
C GLU A 362 11.67 18.57 16.59
N ILE A 363 12.05 19.19 17.70
CA ILE A 363 11.13 19.88 18.61
C ILE A 363 11.18 21.38 18.35
N LEU A 364 10.09 21.95 17.85
CA LEU A 364 9.90 23.39 17.73
C LEU A 364 9.03 23.90 18.89
N ARG A 365 9.65 24.65 19.79
CA ARG A 365 8.99 25.28 20.95
C ARG A 365 8.50 26.68 20.60
N ASN A 366 7.29 27.03 21.01
CA ASN A 366 6.70 28.37 20.80
C ASN A 366 6.89 28.87 19.35
N PRO A 367 6.26 28.18 18.36
CA PRO A 367 6.41 28.54 16.95
C PRO A 367 5.94 29.98 16.66
N ALA A 368 4.97 30.50 17.44
CA ALA A 368 4.51 31.88 17.32
C ALA A 368 5.62 32.91 17.59
N ASN A 369 6.49 32.66 18.57
CA ASN A 369 7.61 33.56 18.86
C ASN A 369 8.63 33.61 17.72
N TYR A 370 8.87 32.50 17.02
CA TYR A 370 9.74 32.50 15.84
C TYR A 370 9.19 33.37 14.70
N VAL A 371 7.86 33.39 14.53
CA VAL A 371 7.21 34.26 13.54
C VAL A 371 7.25 35.72 13.99
N LEU A 372 6.97 36.00 15.26
CA LEU A 372 7.05 37.36 15.82
C LEU A 372 8.46 37.95 15.72
N ASP A 373 9.49 37.13 15.93
CA ASP A 373 10.90 37.50 15.78
C ASP A 373 11.35 37.64 14.31
N GLY A 374 10.47 37.35 13.34
CA GLY A 374 10.80 37.37 11.90
C GLY A 374 11.76 36.26 11.45
N LYS A 375 11.88 35.17 12.23
CA LYS A 375 12.75 34.03 11.93
C LYS A 375 12.06 32.97 11.06
N LEU A 376 10.74 32.85 11.18
CA LEU A 376 9.88 32.00 10.34
C LEU A 376 8.82 32.85 9.67
N ASP A 377 8.45 32.47 8.45
CA ASP A 377 7.36 33.10 7.71
C ASP A 377 6.09 32.26 7.86
N ILE A 378 4.94 32.92 7.90
CA ILE A 378 3.64 32.26 7.84
C ILE A 378 2.75 32.97 6.82
N GLU A 379 2.12 32.20 5.93
CA GLU A 379 1.23 32.70 4.89
C GLU A 379 -0.09 31.92 4.92
N VAL A 380 -1.18 32.57 4.49
CA VAL A 380 -2.48 31.90 4.39
C VAL A 380 -2.51 31.08 3.10
N GLU A 381 -2.49 29.76 3.25
CA GLU A 381 -2.45 28.85 2.11
C GLU A 381 -3.83 28.62 1.44
N SER A 382 -4.91 28.55 2.23
CA SER A 382 -6.25 28.28 1.68
C SER A 382 -7.40 28.89 2.49
N TYR A 383 -8.49 29.22 1.79
CA TYR A 383 -9.77 29.62 2.36
C TYR A 383 -10.84 28.61 1.91
N SER A 384 -11.64 28.09 2.84
CA SER A 384 -12.78 27.23 2.52
C SER A 384 -14.08 28.01 2.69
N LEU A 385 -14.85 28.15 1.61
CA LEU A 385 -16.16 28.79 1.61
C LEU A 385 -17.25 27.73 1.37
N SER A 386 -18.13 27.52 2.37
CA SER A 386 -19.30 26.65 2.22
C SER A 386 -20.43 27.40 1.53
N LEU A 387 -20.96 26.85 0.43
CA LEU A 387 -22.05 27.45 -0.36
C LEU A 387 -23.42 26.83 -0.05
N ARG A 388 -23.57 26.27 1.15
CA ARG A 388 -24.85 25.71 1.62
C ARG A 388 -25.53 26.73 2.52
N GLU A 389 -26.86 26.83 2.45
CA GLU A 389 -27.63 27.56 3.46
C GLU A 389 -27.39 26.93 4.84
N ILE A 390 -27.29 27.79 5.85
CA ILE A 390 -27.02 27.45 7.25
C ILE A 390 -28.31 26.99 7.92
#